data_AF-M1AMY9-F1
#
_entry.id   AF-M1AMY9-F1
#
_cell.length_a   1.000
_cell.length_b   1.000
_cell.length_c   1.000
_cell.angle_alpha   90.00
_cell.angle_beta   90.00
_cell.angle_gamma   90.00
#
_symmetry.space_group_name_H-M   'P 1'
#
loop_
_entity.id
_entity.type
_entity.pdbx_description
1 polymer ?
#
loop_
_entity_poly.entity_id
_entity_poly.type
_entity_poly.pdbx_seq_one_letter_code
_entity_poly.pdbx_strand_id
1 'polypeptide(L)'
;MLQHMSIPQFLGEGTPVMFVRKSESDYGDVVRIMTGVYIKFFVKTTKLCVDQTGGKVGNENDIFKIRKTDLVTPGGSKNVYKLLHCPSHLQCKNIGGNFKNGYPRLVTVDDDKEFIPFVFIKA
;
A
#
# COMPACT_ATOMS: atom_id res chain seq x y z
N MET A 1 21.86 -1.88 6.39
CA MET A 1 21.10 -0.66 6.05
C MET A 1 20.32 -0.95 4.77
N LEU A 2 18.99 -1.15 4.85
CA LEU A 2 18.18 -1.14 3.64
C LEU A 2 17.95 0.33 3.27
N GLN A 3 18.64 0.82 2.23
CA GLN A 3 18.33 2.12 1.65
C GLN A 3 16.90 2.09 1.12
N HIS A 4 15.98 2.72 1.84
CA HIS A 4 14.66 3.04 1.34
C HIS A 4 14.86 3.96 0.14
N MET A 5 14.57 3.46 -1.06
CA MET A 5 14.62 4.30 -2.26
C MET A 5 13.36 5.16 -2.23
N SER A 6 13.49 6.34 -1.63
CA SER A 6 12.37 7.28 -1.56
C SER A 6 12.00 7.70 -2.98
N ILE A 7 10.75 7.44 -3.35
CA ILE A 7 10.20 8.05 -4.56
C ILE A 7 10.23 9.55 -4.30
N PRO A 8 10.84 10.40 -5.16
CA PRO A 8 11.05 11.82 -4.87
C PRO A 8 9.76 12.58 -4.49
N GLN A 9 8.61 12.04 -4.92
CA GLN A 9 7.29 12.58 -4.65
C GLN A 9 6.75 12.20 -3.25
N PHE A 10 7.28 11.16 -2.60
CA PHE A 10 6.85 10.67 -1.29
C PHE A 10 8.04 10.63 -0.32
N LEU A 11 8.50 11.81 0.11
CA LEU A 11 9.60 11.98 1.07
C LEU A 11 9.09 12.04 2.51
N GLY A 12 9.76 11.35 3.43
CA GLY A 12 9.45 11.32 4.87
C GLY A 12 9.60 9.92 5.47
N GLU A 13 9.55 9.80 6.80
CA GLU A 13 9.60 8.50 7.49
C GLU A 13 8.32 7.67 7.28
N GLY A 14 7.27 8.29 6.76
CA GLY A 14 5.96 7.67 6.54
C GLY A 14 5.19 7.45 7.85
N THR A 15 4.08 6.73 7.76
CA THR A 15 3.29 6.31 8.91
C THR A 15 3.20 4.79 8.89
N PRO A 16 3.47 4.10 10.01
CA PRO A 16 3.28 2.66 10.11
C PRO A 16 1.84 2.24 9.77
N VAL A 17 1.71 1.11 9.08
CA VAL A 17 0.44 0.49 8.73
C VAL A 17 0.37 -0.95 9.22
N MET A 18 -0.84 -1.42 9.51
CA MET A 18 -1.14 -2.83 9.74
C MET A 18 -1.86 -3.42 8.54
N PHE A 19 -1.38 -4.56 8.07
CA PHE A 19 -2.11 -5.40 7.13
C PHE A 19 -2.99 -6.36 7.90
N VAL A 20 -4.29 -6.31 7.68
CA VAL A 20 -5.25 -7.20 8.32
C VAL A 20 -5.88 -8.10 7.26
N ARG A 21 -5.94 -9.40 7.55
CA ARG A 21 -6.47 -10.42 6.65
C ARG A 21 -7.98 -10.58 6.88
N LYS A 22 -8.72 -10.89 5.80
CA LYS A 22 -10.19 -11.03 5.86
C LYS A 22 -10.66 -12.40 6.40
N SER A 23 -9.87 -13.46 6.28
CA SER A 23 -10.22 -14.79 6.79
C SER A 23 -9.39 -15.17 8.01
N GLU A 24 -10.05 -15.54 9.10
CA GLU A 24 -9.47 -16.07 10.33
C GLU A 24 -8.87 -17.49 10.16
N SER A 25 -9.00 -18.11 8.98
CA SER A 25 -8.63 -19.52 8.74
C SER A 25 -7.13 -19.80 8.69
N ASP A 26 -6.28 -18.76 8.59
CA ASP A 26 -4.83 -18.93 8.59
C ASP A 26 -4.25 -18.32 9.86
N TYR A 27 -4.31 -19.04 10.97
CA TYR A 27 -3.42 -18.81 12.12
C TYR A 27 -1.97 -18.88 11.63
N GLY A 28 -1.37 -17.72 11.41
CA GLY A 28 -0.02 -17.59 10.88
C GLY A 28 0.34 -16.12 10.76
N ASP A 29 1.44 -15.71 11.39
CA ASP A 29 1.93 -14.33 11.48
C ASP A 29 2.43 -13.75 10.14
N VAL A 30 2.01 -14.32 9.00
CA VAL A 30 2.59 -14.08 7.68
C VAL A 30 1.51 -13.65 6.69
N VAL A 31 1.71 -12.46 6.11
CA VAL A 31 0.93 -11.98 4.95
C VAL A 31 1.54 -12.59 3.68
N ARG A 32 0.80 -13.46 3.00
CA ARG A 32 1.24 -14.07 1.73
C ARG A 32 0.88 -13.17 0.54
N ILE A 33 1.73 -13.20 -0.48
CA ILE A 33 1.49 -12.52 -1.76
C ILE A 33 0.13 -12.96 -2.32
N MET A 34 -0.59 -12.05 -2.99
CA MET A 34 -1.93 -12.24 -3.56
C MET A 34 -3.06 -12.53 -2.56
N THR A 35 -2.77 -12.54 -1.25
CA THR A 35 -3.80 -12.63 -0.20
C THR A 35 -4.52 -11.28 -0.07
N GLY A 36 -5.84 -11.33 0.07
CA GLY A 36 -6.65 -10.15 0.32
C GLY A 36 -6.41 -9.60 1.73
N VAL A 37 -6.01 -8.34 1.81
CA VAL A 37 -5.78 -7.61 3.05
C VAL A 37 -6.50 -6.26 3.02
N TYR A 38 -6.88 -5.73 4.17
CA TYR A 38 -7.15 -4.30 4.31
C TYR A 38 -6.01 -3.64 5.08
N ILE A 39 -5.77 -2.36 4.78
CA ILE A 39 -4.63 -1.60 5.32
C ILE A 39 -5.17 -0.61 6.34
N LYS A 40 -4.67 -0.68 7.58
CA LYS A 40 -5.05 0.21 8.67
C LYS A 40 -3.86 1.09 9.07
N PHE A 41 -4.07 2.41 9.12
CA PHE A 41 -3.06 3.35 9.58
C PHE A 41 -3.10 3.52 11.11
N PHE A 42 -1.94 3.61 11.75
CA PHE A 42 -1.83 3.97 13.16
C PHE A 42 -1.58 5.46 13.33
N VAL A 43 -2.58 6.28 13.00
CA VAL A 43 -2.51 7.74 13.19
C VAL A 43 -3.35 8.18 14.38
N LYS A 44 -2.78 9.00 15.26
CA LYS A 44 -3.56 9.89 16.13
C LYS A 44 -3.86 11.15 15.33
N THR A 45 -4.99 11.20 14.65
CA THR A 45 -5.43 12.42 13.95
C THR A 45 -5.98 13.43 14.96
N THR A 46 -5.81 14.72 14.65
CA THR A 46 -6.46 15.80 15.40
C THR A 46 -7.95 15.86 15.03
N LYS A 47 -8.81 16.38 15.93
CA LYS A 47 -10.28 16.42 15.79
C LYS A 47 -10.82 17.14 14.54
N LEU A 48 -9.97 17.76 13.73
CA LEU A 48 -10.34 18.56 12.56
C LEU A 48 -10.39 17.75 11.25
N CYS A 49 -9.86 16.53 11.23
CA CYS A 49 -10.05 15.62 10.10
C CYS A 49 -11.31 14.79 10.34
N VAL A 50 -12.35 15.05 9.53
CA VAL A 50 -13.57 14.23 9.51
C VAL A 50 -13.23 12.90 8.85
N ASP A 51 -13.59 11.81 9.52
CA ASP A 51 -13.36 10.41 9.20
C ASP A 51 -11.93 9.89 9.42
N GLN A 52 -11.85 8.73 10.10
CA GLN A 52 -10.62 7.96 10.33
C GLN A 52 -9.92 7.76 8.99
N THR A 53 -8.83 8.53 8.76
CA THR A 53 -8.11 8.63 7.48
C THR A 53 -9.04 8.80 6.27
N GLY A 54 -9.34 10.04 5.86
CA GLY A 54 -10.26 10.42 4.77
C GLY A 54 -9.99 9.93 3.34
N GLY A 55 -9.60 8.66 3.17
CA GLY A 55 -9.85 7.86 1.97
C GLY A 55 -10.84 6.74 2.29
N LYS A 56 -11.45 6.12 1.27
CA LYS A 56 -12.18 4.85 1.47
C LYS A 56 -11.27 3.73 2.05
N VAL A 57 -9.96 3.93 1.90
CA VAL A 57 -8.87 3.08 2.39
C VAL A 57 -8.85 3.05 3.91
N GLY A 58 -9.27 1.92 4.49
CA GLY A 58 -9.43 1.72 5.93
C GLY A 58 -10.74 1.02 6.28
N ASN A 59 -11.67 0.94 5.33
CA ASN A 59 -12.87 0.11 5.42
C ASN A 59 -12.53 -1.35 5.07
N GLU A 60 -13.12 -2.32 5.79
CA GLU A 60 -13.03 -3.77 5.51
C GLU A 60 -13.50 -4.17 4.11
N ASN A 61 -14.20 -3.26 3.42
CA ASN A 61 -14.66 -3.42 2.05
C ASN A 61 -13.61 -3.06 0.98
N ASP A 62 -12.53 -2.35 1.34
CA ASP A 62 -11.45 -1.99 0.43
C ASP A 62 -10.32 -3.03 0.54
N ILE A 63 -10.41 -4.05 -0.33
CA ILE A 63 -9.46 -5.17 -0.35
C ILE A 63 -8.26 -4.80 -1.21
N PHE A 64 -7.07 -5.00 -0.66
CA PHE A 64 -5.79 -4.89 -1.34
C PHE A 64 -5.13 -6.24 -1.49
N LYS A 65 -4.28 -6.38 -2.49
CA LYS A 65 -3.36 -7.51 -2.64
C LYS A 65 -1.95 -6.99 -2.84
N ILE A 66 -0.98 -7.68 -2.26
CA ILE A 66 0.45 -7.41 -2.45
C ILE A 66 0.95 -8.38 -3.53
N ARG A 67 1.58 -7.86 -4.58
CA ARG A 67 2.20 -8.67 -5.64
C ARG A 67 3.69 -8.37 -5.72
N LYS A 68 4.52 -9.42 -5.85
CA LYS A 68 5.96 -9.24 -6.08
C LYS A 68 6.22 -8.71 -7.48
N THR A 69 7.24 -7.87 -7.63
CA THR A 69 7.69 -7.35 -8.93
C THR A 69 9.04 -7.98 -9.30
N ASP A 70 9.42 -7.84 -10.57
CA ASP A 70 10.75 -8.21 -11.05
C ASP A 70 11.79 -7.09 -10.87
N LEU A 71 11.40 -5.98 -10.23
CA LEU A 71 12.29 -4.86 -9.96
C LEU A 71 13.32 -5.22 -8.90
N VAL A 72 14.52 -4.67 -9.08
CA VAL A 72 15.63 -4.81 -8.15
C VAL A 72 16.04 -3.41 -7.68
N THR A 73 16.19 -3.22 -6.37
CA THR A 73 16.67 -1.93 -5.86
C THR A 73 18.15 -1.72 -6.26
N PRO A 74 18.67 -0.48 -6.29
CA PRO A 74 20.09 -0.20 -6.54
C PRO A 74 21.03 -0.97 -5.59
N GLY A 75 20.57 -1.33 -4.39
CA GLY A 75 21.29 -2.17 -3.44
C GLY A 75 21.11 -3.69 -3.64
N GLY A 76 20.52 -4.13 -4.74
CA GLY A 76 20.37 -5.55 -5.09
C GLY A 76 19.19 -6.30 -4.46
N SER A 77 18.33 -5.62 -3.69
CA SER A 77 17.18 -6.28 -3.05
C SER A 77 16.08 -6.58 -4.07
N LYS A 78 15.59 -7.83 -4.05
CA LYS A 78 14.44 -8.31 -4.85
C LYS A 78 13.11 -8.25 -4.09
N ASN A 79 13.09 -7.65 -2.90
CA ASN A 79 11.91 -7.52 -2.06
C ASN A 79 11.14 -6.24 -2.41
N VAL A 80 10.84 -6.08 -3.69
CA VAL A 80 10.05 -4.98 -4.23
C VAL A 80 8.67 -5.52 -4.61
N TYR A 81 7.65 -4.80 -4.18
CA TYR A 81 6.26 -5.19 -4.33
C TYR A 81 5.45 -4.08 -5.00
N LYS A 82 4.28 -4.44 -5.51
CA LYS A 82 3.25 -3.50 -5.92
C LYS A 82 1.96 -3.80 -5.16
N LEU A 83 1.22 -2.76 -4.84
CA LEU A 83 -0.11 -2.86 -4.27
C LEU A 83 -1.16 -2.87 -5.37
N LEU A 84 -2.15 -3.74 -5.21
CA LEU A 84 -3.31 -3.87 -6.07
C LEU A 84 -4.55 -3.53 -5.25
N HIS A 85 -5.42 -2.64 -5.75
CA HIS A 85 -6.74 -2.41 -5.20
C HIS A 85 -7.75 -3.32 -5.90
N CYS A 86 -8.44 -4.16 -5.14
CA CYS A 86 -9.32 -5.23 -5.61
C CYS A 86 -10.75 -5.07 -5.02
N PRO A 87 -11.53 -4.10 -5.50
CA PRO A 87 -12.93 -3.97 -5.07
C PRO A 87 -13.75 -5.22 -5.43
N SER A 88 -14.76 -5.54 -4.61
CA SER A 88 -15.62 -6.69 -4.81
C SER A 88 -16.25 -6.70 -6.22
N HIS A 89 -16.17 -7.85 -6.89
CA HIS A 89 -16.74 -8.08 -8.24
C HIS A 89 -16.13 -7.25 -9.37
N LEU A 90 -14.97 -6.62 -9.14
CA LEU A 90 -14.25 -5.85 -10.15
C LEU A 90 -12.82 -6.37 -10.32
N GLN A 91 -12.21 -6.02 -11.46
CA GLN A 91 -10.81 -6.34 -11.71
C GLN A 91 -9.90 -5.55 -10.76
N CYS A 92 -8.87 -6.22 -10.25
CA CYS A 92 -7.84 -5.56 -9.46
C CYS A 92 -7.06 -4.55 -10.31
N LYS A 93 -6.87 -3.34 -9.79
CA LYS A 93 -6.08 -2.27 -10.42
C LYS A 93 -4.79 -2.01 -9.66
N ASN A 94 -3.75 -1.57 -10.36
CA ASN A 94 -2.49 -1.18 -9.73
C ASN A 94 -2.66 0.10 -8.90
N ILE A 95 -1.83 0.26 -7.86
CA ILE A 95 -1.68 1.53 -7.17
C ILE A 95 -0.50 2.29 -7.77
N GLY A 96 -0.77 3.49 -8.28
CA GLY A 96 0.19 4.44 -8.81
C GLY A 96 0.16 5.76 -8.04
N GLY A 97 0.88 6.76 -8.57
CA GLY A 97 0.97 8.10 -8.00
C GLY A 97 0.40 9.16 -8.91
N ASN A 98 -0.27 10.17 -8.34
CA ASN A 98 -0.65 11.38 -9.06
C ASN A 98 -0.63 12.59 -8.12
N PHE A 99 -0.62 13.81 -8.65
CA PHE A 99 -0.76 15.03 -7.89
C PHE A 99 -2.20 15.53 -7.88
N LYS A 100 -2.65 15.99 -6.71
CA LYS A 100 -3.91 16.72 -6.58
C LYS A 100 -3.74 17.85 -5.58
N ASN A 101 -4.01 19.07 -6.03
CA ASN A 101 -3.82 20.31 -5.27
C ASN A 101 -2.38 20.50 -4.76
N GLY A 102 -1.39 20.11 -5.56
CA GLY A 102 0.03 20.19 -5.18
C GLY A 102 0.52 19.08 -4.25
N TYR A 103 -0.36 18.17 -3.80
CA TYR A 103 0.01 17.06 -2.94
C TYR A 103 0.06 15.74 -3.70
N PRO A 104 1.10 14.91 -3.48
CA PRO A 104 1.19 13.56 -4.03
C PRO A 104 0.09 12.68 -3.40
N ARG A 105 -0.55 11.85 -4.22
CA ARG A 105 -1.63 10.94 -3.82
C ARG A 105 -1.44 9.57 -4.45
N LEU A 106 -1.76 8.53 -3.68
CA LEU A 106 -1.94 7.19 -4.21
C LEU A 106 -3.28 7.10 -4.93
N VAL A 107 -3.29 6.55 -6.14
CA VAL A 107 -4.48 6.40 -6.99
C VAL A 107 -4.47 5.03 -7.67
N THR A 108 -5.64 4.56 -8.12
CA THR A 108 -5.70 3.37 -8.98
C THR A 108 -5.30 3.72 -10.40
N VAL A 109 -4.42 2.93 -11.01
CA VAL A 109 -3.97 3.06 -12.39
C VAL A 109 -4.19 1.74 -13.14
N ASP A 110 -4.42 1.85 -14.45
CA ASP A 110 -4.70 0.69 -15.31
C ASP A 110 -3.41 0.11 -15.95
N ASP A 111 -2.39 0.93 -16.20
CA ASP A 111 -1.12 0.49 -16.78
C ASP A 111 -0.20 -0.15 -15.73
N ASP A 112 0.40 -1.30 -16.07
CA ASP A 112 1.40 -2.00 -15.26
C ASP A 112 2.76 -1.32 -15.23
N LYS A 113 2.95 -0.23 -15.97
CA LYS A 113 4.15 0.62 -15.94
C LYS A 113 4.01 1.82 -15.01
N GLU A 114 2.78 2.16 -14.61
CA GLU A 114 2.48 3.36 -13.81
C GLU A 114 2.37 3.08 -12.30
N PHE A 115 2.57 1.83 -11.88
CA PHE A 115 2.50 1.49 -10.47
C PHE A 115 3.65 2.09 -9.67
N ILE A 116 3.39 2.32 -8.38
CA ILE A 116 4.40 2.69 -7.40
C ILE A 116 5.01 1.44 -6.77
N PRO A 117 6.34 1.26 -6.81
CA PRO A 117 7.01 0.18 -6.10
C PRO A 117 7.04 0.44 -4.59
N PHE A 118 6.79 -0.60 -3.81
CA PHE A 118 6.82 -0.60 -2.34
C PHE A 118 7.90 -1.55 -1.81
N VAL A 119 8.56 -1.12 -0.75
CA VAL A 119 9.40 -1.95 0.12
C VAL A 119 8.84 -1.83 1.53
N PHE A 120 8.63 -2.96 2.20
CA PHE A 120 8.11 -2.97 3.57
C PHE A 120 9.26 -3.11 4.57
N ILE A 121 9.34 -2.18 5.50
CA ILE A 121 10.32 -2.16 6.58
C ILE A 121 9.54 -2.37 7.89
N LYS A 122 10.07 -3.23 8.77
CA LYS A 122 9.48 -3.46 10.08
C LYS A 122 9.58 -2.16 10.90
N ALA A 123 8.45 -1.71 11.44
CA ALA A 123 8.36 -0.58 12.37
C ALA A 123 8.92 -0.95 13.75
#